data_AF-A0A7G1KTE5-F1
#
_entry.id   AF-A0A7G1KTE5-F1
#
_cell.length_a   1.000
_cell.length_b   1.000
_cell.length_c   1.000
_cell.angle_alpha   90.00
_cell.angle_beta   90.00
_cell.angle_gamma   90.00
#
_symmetry.space_group_name_H-M   'P 1'
#
loop_
_entity.id
_entity.type
_entity.pdbx_description
1 polymer ?
#
loop_
_entity_poly.entity_id
_entity_poly.type
_entity_poly.pdbx_seq_one_letter_code
_entity_poly.pdbx_strand_id
1 'polypeptide(L)'
;MDVGQSTAIGLYQQAAAGTFKMEEGAARKCAEIFQRFADSITTHIDEANALQVLGGFGGFQSAIELQSGFERKGSALIDALTGLQEAALRMAAAYLRAGDLLEEAELMNSRAIAAANTGLDG
;
A
#
# COMPACT_ATOMS: atom_id res chain seq x y z
N MET A 1 -40.42 -9.26 -12.19
CA MET A 1 -39.57 -10.18 -11.43
C MET A 1 -38.33 -9.38 -11.06
N ASP A 2 -38.13 -9.10 -9.78
CA ASP A 2 -36.93 -8.40 -9.32
C ASP A 2 -35.76 -9.39 -9.34
N VAL A 3 -34.78 -9.12 -10.17
CA VAL A 3 -33.56 -9.96 -10.33
C VAL A 3 -32.42 -9.50 -9.41
N GLY A 4 -32.73 -8.71 -8.37
CA GLY A 4 -31.77 -8.12 -7.43
C GLY A 4 -31.49 -6.64 -7.67
N GLN A 5 -32.25 -5.98 -8.56
CA GLN A 5 -32.10 -4.55 -8.84
C GLN A 5 -32.49 -3.71 -7.61
N SER A 6 -33.53 -4.12 -6.87
CA SER A 6 -33.92 -3.43 -5.63
C SER A 6 -32.83 -3.54 -4.55
N THR A 7 -32.23 -4.72 -4.40
CA THR A 7 -31.11 -4.95 -3.47
C THR A 7 -29.89 -4.11 -3.82
N ALA A 8 -29.52 -4.05 -5.10
CA ALA A 8 -28.40 -3.23 -5.56
C ALA A 8 -28.63 -1.73 -5.32
N ILE A 9 -29.85 -1.23 -5.57
CA ILE A 9 -30.24 0.15 -5.30
C ILE A 9 -30.16 0.44 -3.79
N GLY A 10 -30.65 -0.46 -2.94
CA GLY A 10 -30.60 -0.32 -1.48
C GLY A 10 -29.17 -0.26 -0.96
N LEU A 11 -28.28 -1.12 -1.44
CA LEU A 11 -26.85 -1.11 -1.10
C LEU A 11 -26.18 0.21 -1.52
N TYR A 12 -26.46 0.69 -2.74
CA TYR A 12 -25.92 1.96 -3.22
C TYR A 12 -26.39 3.15 -2.36
N GLN A 13 -27.67 3.17 -1.98
CA GLN A 13 -28.21 4.21 -1.10
C GLN A 13 -27.59 4.19 0.29
N GLN A 14 -27.37 3.02 0.87
CA GLN A 14 -26.66 2.89 2.17
C GLN A 14 -25.22 3.39 2.07
N ALA A 15 -24.53 3.09 0.98
CA ALA A 15 -23.17 3.58 0.75
C ALA A 15 -23.14 5.10 0.61
N ALA A 16 -24.04 5.67 -0.19
CA ALA A 16 -24.17 7.12 -0.37
C ALA A 16 -24.56 7.85 0.93
N ALA A 17 -25.37 7.21 1.78
CA ALA A 17 -25.78 7.74 3.08
C ALA A 17 -24.73 7.52 4.19
N GLY A 18 -23.62 6.82 3.92
CA GLY A 18 -22.61 6.48 4.92
C GLY A 18 -23.05 5.46 5.96
N THR A 19 -24.15 4.74 5.72
CA THR A 19 -24.69 3.71 6.62
C THR A 19 -24.37 2.29 6.17
N PHE A 20 -23.67 2.15 5.05
CA PHE A 20 -23.21 0.86 4.56
C PHE A 20 -22.25 0.18 5.54
N LYS A 21 -22.58 -1.06 5.88
CA LYS A 21 -21.69 -1.98 6.59
C LYS A 21 -21.39 -3.16 5.69
N MET A 22 -20.12 -3.52 5.61
CA MET A 22 -19.69 -4.76 4.99
C MET A 22 -19.96 -5.93 5.94
N GLU A 23 -20.27 -7.08 5.36
CA GLU A 23 -20.21 -8.35 6.09
C GLU A 23 -18.74 -8.62 6.49
N GLU A 24 -18.53 -9.11 7.71
CA GLU A 24 -17.19 -9.27 8.30
C GLU A 24 -16.27 -10.15 7.44
N GLY A 25 -16.77 -11.27 6.93
CA GLY A 25 -16.03 -12.17 6.04
C GLY A 25 -15.62 -11.51 4.73
N ALA A 26 -16.50 -10.73 4.12
CA ALA A 26 -16.20 -9.93 2.94
C ALA A 26 -15.15 -8.85 3.24
N ALA A 27 -15.29 -8.14 4.37
CA ALA A 27 -14.33 -7.14 4.82
C ALA A 27 -12.93 -7.74 5.01
N ARG A 28 -12.82 -8.88 5.72
CA ARG A 28 -11.55 -9.60 5.90
C ARG A 28 -10.93 -10.05 4.59
N LYS A 29 -11.71 -10.62 3.67
CA LYS A 29 -11.19 -11.04 2.36
C LYS A 29 -10.64 -9.86 1.54
N CYS A 30 -11.35 -8.74 1.52
CA CYS A 30 -10.86 -7.53 0.87
C CYS A 30 -9.58 -7.03 1.52
N ALA A 31 -9.54 -6.96 2.86
CA ALA A 31 -8.36 -6.54 3.59
C ALA A 31 -7.15 -7.46 3.36
N GLU A 32 -7.35 -8.78 3.31
CA GLU A 32 -6.30 -9.76 3.08
C GLU A 32 -5.61 -9.59 1.71
N ILE A 33 -6.34 -9.17 0.69
CA ILE A 33 -5.75 -8.87 -0.63
C ILE A 33 -4.76 -7.71 -0.52
N PHE A 34 -5.16 -6.63 0.16
CA PHE A 34 -4.29 -5.48 0.36
C PHE A 34 -3.12 -5.76 1.30
N GLN A 35 -3.32 -6.60 2.32
CA GLN A 35 -2.24 -7.05 3.19
C GLN A 35 -1.19 -7.83 2.40
N ARG A 36 -1.60 -8.83 1.61
CA ARG A 36 -0.68 -9.59 0.76
C ARG A 36 0.05 -8.70 -0.25
N PHE A 37 -0.64 -7.70 -0.80
CA PHE A 37 0.00 -6.73 -1.68
C PHE A 37 1.05 -5.89 -0.94
N ALA A 38 0.73 -5.36 0.24
CA ALA A 38 1.67 -4.63 1.08
C ALA A 38 2.90 -5.48 1.46
N ASP A 39 2.69 -6.75 1.79
CA ASP A 39 3.77 -7.69 2.12
C ASP A 39 4.66 -7.99 0.90
N SER A 40 4.08 -8.09 -0.30
CA SER A 40 4.85 -8.27 -1.54
C SER A 40 5.75 -7.07 -1.86
N ILE A 41 5.32 -5.85 -1.50
CA ILE A 41 6.09 -4.63 -1.74
C ILE A 41 7.38 -4.60 -0.89
N THR A 42 7.38 -5.17 0.32
CA THR A 42 8.58 -5.26 1.16
C THR A 42 9.74 -5.90 0.40
N THR A 43 9.47 -6.97 -0.33
CA THR A 43 10.50 -7.67 -1.13
C THR A 43 11.08 -6.76 -2.21
N HIS A 44 10.24 -5.96 -2.86
CA HIS A 44 10.69 -5.01 -3.88
C HIS A 44 11.47 -3.82 -3.32
N ILE A 45 11.15 -3.38 -2.09
CA ILE A 45 11.93 -2.37 -1.38
C ILE A 45 13.33 -2.92 -1.06
N ASP A 46 13.42 -4.15 -0.57
CA ASP A 46 14.70 -4.81 -0.27
C ASP A 46 15.56 -4.98 -1.54
N GLU A 47 14.95 -5.39 -2.65
CA GLU A 47 15.59 -5.48 -3.97
C GLU A 47 16.07 -4.10 -4.46
N ALA A 48 15.25 -3.06 -4.32
CA ALA A 48 15.62 -1.70 -4.71
C ALA A 48 16.78 -1.14 -3.88
N ASN A 49 16.79 -1.42 -2.57
CA ASN A 49 17.90 -1.07 -1.67
C ASN A 49 19.20 -1.77 -2.08
N ALA A 50 19.15 -3.07 -2.42
CA ALA A 50 20.31 -3.80 -2.90
C ALA A 50 20.87 -3.23 -4.22
N LEU A 51 20.00 -2.73 -5.09
CA LEU A 51 20.36 -2.12 -6.37
C LEU A 51 20.97 -0.71 -6.25
N GLN A 52 20.84 -0.02 -5.10
CA GLN A 52 21.49 1.28 -4.91
C GLN A 52 23.00 1.20 -4.67
N VAL A 53 23.53 0.03 -4.31
CA VAL A 53 24.98 -0.16 -4.09
C VAL A 53 25.68 -0.35 -5.44
N LEU A 54 25.79 0.74 -6.21
CA LEU A 54 26.37 0.75 -7.55
C LEU A 54 27.81 1.27 -7.53
N GLY A 55 28.77 0.34 -7.62
CA GLY A 55 30.16 0.64 -7.93
C GLY A 55 30.51 0.35 -9.39
N GLY A 56 31.70 0.76 -9.83
CA GLY A 56 32.26 0.30 -11.12
C GLY A 56 31.98 1.16 -12.34
N PHE A 57 31.40 2.36 -12.18
CA PHE A 57 31.19 3.30 -13.29
C PHE A 57 32.51 3.93 -13.82
N GLY A 58 33.57 3.94 -13.01
CA GLY A 58 34.87 4.55 -13.34
C GLY A 58 34.98 6.01 -12.88
N GLY A 59 36.08 6.68 -13.24
CA GLY A 59 36.40 8.03 -12.74
C GLY A 59 36.15 9.18 -13.72
N PHE A 60 35.54 8.91 -14.88
CA PHE A 60 35.20 9.98 -15.83
C PHE A 60 33.99 10.78 -15.33
N GLN A 61 33.92 12.07 -15.68
CA GLN A 61 32.82 12.94 -15.25
C GLN A 61 31.43 12.41 -15.66
N SER A 62 31.31 11.87 -16.88
CA SER A 62 30.07 11.25 -17.36
C SER A 62 29.67 10.00 -16.58
N ALA A 63 30.65 9.25 -16.06
CA ALA A 63 30.41 8.09 -15.22
C ALA A 63 29.87 8.48 -13.85
N ILE A 64 30.40 9.55 -13.25
CA ILE A 64 29.93 10.13 -11.99
C ILE A 64 28.49 10.65 -12.13
N GLU A 65 28.20 11.37 -13.21
CA GLU A 65 26.85 11.89 -13.49
C GLU A 65 25.83 10.76 -13.66
N LEU A 66 26.22 9.68 -14.33
CA LEU A 66 25.37 8.52 -14.53
C LEU A 66 25.11 7.78 -13.21
N GLN A 67 26.15 7.54 -12.40
CA GLN A 67 26.01 6.95 -11.07
C GLN A 67 25.03 7.76 -10.21
N SER A 68 25.23 9.07 -10.12
CA SER A 68 24.34 9.96 -9.37
C SER A 68 22.90 9.98 -9.90
N GLY A 69 22.73 9.85 -11.22
CA GLY A 69 21.42 9.71 -11.85
C GLY A 69 20.68 8.43 -11.47
N PHE A 70 21.41 7.31 -11.37
CA PHE A 70 20.83 6.03 -10.94
C PHE A 70 20.52 6.01 -9.44
N GLU A 71 21.41 6.56 -8.60
CA GLU A 71 21.16 6.71 -7.16
C GLU A 71 19.86 7.49 -6.90
N ARG A 72 19.66 8.64 -7.57
CA ARG A 72 18.41 9.41 -7.48
C ARG A 72 17.19 8.61 -7.92
N LYS A 73 17.29 7.82 -8.99
CA LYS A 73 16.18 6.97 -9.47
C LYS A 73 15.87 5.84 -8.48
N GLY A 74 16.90 5.27 -7.85
CA GLY A 74 16.75 4.26 -6.82
C GLY A 74 16.01 4.81 -5.61
N SER A 75 16.38 6.00 -5.14
CA SER A 75 15.70 6.65 -4.01
C SER A 75 14.24 6.95 -4.34
N ALA A 76 13.97 7.53 -5.52
CA ALA A 76 12.60 7.79 -5.96
C ALA A 76 11.75 6.51 -6.11
N LEU A 77 12.36 5.37 -6.47
CA LEU A 77 11.67 4.08 -6.53
C LEU A 77 11.29 3.59 -5.13
N ILE A 78 12.21 3.67 -4.17
CA ILE A 78 11.96 3.27 -2.77
C ILE A 78 10.85 4.13 -2.16
N ASP A 79 10.87 5.44 -2.39
CA ASP A 79 9.82 6.36 -1.92
C ASP A 79 8.45 5.93 -2.48
N ALA A 80 8.38 5.65 -3.78
CA ALA A 80 7.14 5.24 -4.44
C ALA A 80 6.63 3.89 -3.91
N LEU A 81 7.52 2.91 -3.70
CA LEU A 81 7.17 1.61 -3.15
C LEU A 81 6.68 1.73 -1.70
N THR A 82 7.36 2.53 -0.88
CA THR A 82 6.96 2.79 0.51
C THR A 82 5.58 3.45 0.58
N GLY A 83 5.32 4.46 -0.26
CA GLY A 83 4.00 5.10 -0.36
C GLY A 83 2.91 4.12 -0.82
N LEU A 84 3.21 3.20 -1.74
CA LEU A 84 2.28 2.15 -2.15
C LEU A 84 1.98 1.15 -1.02
N GLN A 85 2.99 0.77 -0.25
CA GLN A 85 2.82 -0.12 0.90
C GLN A 85 1.92 0.52 1.96
N GLU A 86 2.18 1.78 2.30
CA GLU A 86 1.34 2.55 3.23
C GLU A 86 -0.10 2.62 2.74
N ALA A 87 -0.31 3.00 1.47
CA ALA A 87 -1.64 3.10 0.88
C ALA A 87 -2.39 1.76 0.91
N ALA A 88 -1.71 0.65 0.61
CA ALA A 88 -2.30 -0.68 0.68
C ALA A 88 -2.75 -1.03 2.11
N LEU A 89 -1.93 -0.77 3.12
CA LEU A 89 -2.29 -1.01 4.53
C LEU A 89 -3.46 -0.13 5.00
N ARG A 90 -3.50 1.14 4.57
CA ARG A 90 -4.65 2.04 4.84
C ARG A 90 -5.94 1.53 4.16
N MET A 91 -5.85 1.00 2.95
CA MET A 91 -6.98 0.38 2.26
C MET A 91 -7.47 -0.85 3.02
N ALA A 92 -6.57 -1.71 3.50
CA ALA A 92 -6.93 -2.85 4.34
C ALA A 92 -7.68 -2.39 5.62
N ALA A 93 -7.17 -1.37 6.30
CA ALA A 93 -7.82 -0.78 7.47
C ALA A 93 -9.22 -0.24 7.16
N ALA A 94 -9.42 0.40 6.00
CA ALA A 94 -10.71 0.93 5.58
C ALA A 94 -11.75 -0.19 5.36
N TYR A 95 -11.37 -1.29 4.73
CA TYR A 95 -12.26 -2.46 4.56
C TYR A 95 -12.63 -3.09 5.91
N LEU A 96 -11.66 -3.26 6.81
CA LEU A 96 -11.90 -3.80 8.16
C LEU A 96 -12.84 -2.90 8.96
N ARG A 97 -12.64 -1.57 8.89
CA ARG A 97 -13.53 -0.58 9.50
C ARG A 97 -14.95 -0.65 8.94
N ALA A 98 -15.09 -0.84 7.62
CA ALA A 98 -16.40 -1.01 7.00
C ALA A 98 -17.13 -2.28 7.48
N GLY A 99 -16.39 -3.30 7.94
CA GLY A 99 -16.91 -4.51 8.59
C GLY A 99 -16.99 -4.43 10.11
N ASP A 100 -16.83 -3.26 10.75
CA ASP A 100 -16.83 -3.08 12.22
C ASP A 100 -15.69 -3.80 12.96
N LEU A 101 -14.64 -4.23 12.23
CA LEU A 101 -13.47 -4.93 12.78
C LEU A 101 -12.41 -3.92 13.22
N LEU A 102 -12.73 -3.14 14.25
CA LEU A 102 -11.94 -1.96 14.66
C LEU A 102 -10.52 -2.31 15.12
N GLU A 103 -10.34 -3.37 15.90
CA GLU A 103 -9.01 -3.79 16.39
C GLU A 103 -8.08 -4.20 15.23
N GLU A 104 -8.60 -4.98 14.28
CA GLU A 104 -7.85 -5.38 13.08
C GLU A 104 -7.53 -4.14 12.21
N ALA A 105 -8.46 -3.19 12.12
CA ALA A 105 -8.24 -1.95 11.38
C ALA A 105 -7.16 -1.06 12.02
N GLU A 106 -7.14 -0.95 13.35
CA GLU A 106 -6.10 -0.22 14.10
C GLU A 106 -4.72 -0.86 13.93
N LEU A 107 -4.64 -2.19 13.93
CA LEU A 107 -3.40 -2.91 13.62
C LEU A 107 -2.90 -2.58 12.21
N MET A 108 -3.79 -2.51 11.21
CA MET A 108 -3.37 -2.14 9.85
C MET A 108 -2.92 -0.67 9.75
N ASN A 109 -3.56 0.23 10.48
CA ASN A 109 -3.13 1.63 10.55
C ASN A 109 -1.77 1.80 11.23
N SER A 110 -1.50 1.05 12.30
CA SER A 110 -0.19 1.11 12.97
C SER A 110 0.92 0.59 12.06
N ARG A 111 0.66 -0.48 11.30
CA ARG A 111 1.57 -0.97 10.25
C ARG A 111 1.79 0.07 9.15
N ALA A 112 0.74 0.79 8.72
CA ALA A 112 0.87 1.85 7.72
C ALA A 112 1.77 3.00 8.20
N ILE A 113 1.62 3.42 9.47
CA ILE A 113 2.48 4.44 10.08
C ILE A 113 3.93 3.95 10.16
N ALA A 114 4.14 2.69 10.55
CA ALA A 114 5.48 2.11 10.58
C ALA A 114 6.14 2.10 9.20
N ALA A 115 5.41 1.69 8.15
CA ALA A 115 5.88 1.71 6.77
C ALA A 115 6.24 3.13 6.30
N ALA A 116 5.38 4.11 6.59
CA ALA A 116 5.64 5.51 6.24
C ALA A 116 6.92 6.05 6.91
N ASN A 117 7.17 5.67 8.17
CA ASN A 117 8.37 6.09 8.89
C ASN A 117 9.64 5.43 8.34
N THR A 118 9.58 4.17 7.90
CA THR A 118 10.74 3.51 7.28
C THR A 118 11.19 4.22 6.00
N GLY A 119 10.27 4.82 5.24
CA GLY A 119 10.61 5.64 4.08
C GLY A 119 11.21 7.01 4.41
N LEU A 120 11.10 7.50 5.66
CA LEU A 120 11.69 8.79 6.08
C LEU A 120 13.13 8.66 6.57
N ASP A 121 13.53 7.46 6.99
CA ASP A 121 14.86 7.16 7.53
C ASP A 121 15.85 6.62 6.47
N GLY A 122 15.40 6.45 5.21
CA GLY A 122 16.15 5.92 4.07
C GLY A 122 16.87 6.97 3.22
#